data_AF-A0A8S4GR30-F1
#
_entry.id   AF-A0A8S4GR30-F1
#
_cell.length_a   1.000
_cell.length_b   1.000
_cell.length_c   1.000
_cell.angle_alpha   90.00
_cell.angle_beta   90.00
_cell.angle_gamma   90.00
#
_symmetry.space_group_name_H-M   'P 1'
#
loop_
_entity.id
_entity.type
_entity.pdbx_description
1 polymer ?
#
loop_
_entity_poly.entity_id
_entity_poly.type
_entity_poly.pdbx_seq_one_letter_code
_entity_poly.pdbx_strand_id
1 'polypeptide(L)'
;MSMIFSANQYESAFRHNNNWEVKRQGDKSPSSTMTASGLLAARKGKTEFIADDKGHLLEGKGVRKMSTAFNTELKEFQQSPSRWPTPSPEVPLGPRSTMGYKGRQTDYLPTSTVNIRTVEIPGCRETMFS
;
A
#
# COMPACT_ATOMS: atom_id res chain seq x y z
N MET A 1 10.55 -14.52 8.47
CA MET A 1 11.88 -14.11 7.94
C MET A 1 12.55 -15.34 7.37
N SER A 2 13.13 -15.26 6.18
CA SER A 2 13.88 -16.34 5.53
C SER A 2 15.35 -15.96 5.49
N MET A 3 16.26 -16.93 5.63
CA MET A 3 17.71 -16.72 5.51
C MET A 3 18.27 -17.67 4.45
N ILE A 4 19.30 -17.20 3.73
CA ILE A 4 20.07 -18.00 2.78
C ILE A 4 21.35 -18.47 3.49
N PHE A 5 21.49 -19.78 3.64
CA PHE A 5 22.68 -20.41 4.22
C PHE A 5 23.62 -20.90 3.10
N SER A 6 24.93 -20.92 3.40
CA SER A 6 25.95 -21.46 2.48
C SER A 6 25.64 -22.89 2.07
N ALA A 7 25.60 -23.14 0.77
CA ALA A 7 25.57 -24.50 0.21
C ALA A 7 26.97 -25.03 -0.13
N ASN A 8 28.03 -24.36 0.36
CA ASN A 8 29.45 -24.66 0.11
C ASN A 8 29.74 -24.87 -1.39
N GLN A 9 29.86 -26.13 -1.83
CA GLN A 9 30.24 -26.50 -3.20
C GLN A 9 29.24 -26.04 -4.27
N TYR A 10 27.97 -25.86 -3.91
CA TYR A 10 26.91 -25.52 -4.86
C TYR A 10 26.62 -24.02 -4.96
N GLU A 11 27.28 -23.20 -4.15
CA GLU A 11 27.02 -21.75 -4.07
C GLU A 11 27.18 -21.04 -5.42
N SER A 12 28.12 -21.49 -6.24
CA SER A 12 28.37 -20.92 -7.57
C SER A 12 27.17 -21.04 -8.51
N ALA A 13 26.45 -22.17 -8.49
CA ALA A 13 25.27 -22.39 -9.32
C ALA A 13 24.10 -21.49 -8.88
N PHE A 14 23.90 -21.31 -7.57
CA PHE A 14 22.83 -20.44 -7.04
C PHE A 14 23.04 -18.95 -7.32
N ARG A 15 24.28 -18.52 -7.60
CA ARG A 15 24.55 -17.12 -7.95
C ARG A 15 24.04 -16.73 -9.34
N HIS A 16 23.89 -17.69 -10.25
CA HIS A 16 23.55 -17.46 -11.66
C HIS A 16 22.07 -17.75 -11.94
N ASN A 17 21.18 -17.20 -11.11
CA ASN A 17 19.74 -17.46 -11.20
C ASN A 17 18.99 -16.51 -12.15
N ASN A 18 19.66 -15.99 -13.18
CA ASN A 18 19.12 -15.01 -14.14
C ASN A 18 18.45 -13.77 -13.50
N ASN A 19 18.74 -13.49 -12.22
CA ASN A 19 18.33 -12.26 -11.57
C ASN A 19 19.40 -11.18 -11.80
N TRP A 20 19.05 -10.18 -12.60
CA TRP A 20 19.90 -9.02 -12.91
C TRP A 20 19.66 -7.83 -11.99
N GLU A 21 18.68 -7.91 -11.09
CA GLU A 21 18.42 -6.87 -10.10
C GLU A 21 19.42 -6.93 -8.94
N VAL A 22 19.47 -5.86 -8.13
CA VAL A 22 20.31 -5.80 -6.94
C VAL A 22 19.86 -6.86 -5.93
N LYS A 23 20.73 -7.83 -5.66
CA LYS A 23 20.46 -8.90 -4.69
C LYS A 23 20.22 -8.32 -3.30
N ARG A 24 19.21 -8.87 -2.62
CA ARG A 24 18.88 -8.52 -1.23
C ARG A 24 20.06 -8.84 -0.31
N GLN A 25 20.68 -7.81 0.27
CA GLN A 25 21.90 -7.98 1.09
C GLN A 25 21.60 -8.47 2.52
N GLY A 26 20.35 -8.41 2.98
CA GLY A 26 19.97 -8.70 4.37
C GLY A 26 19.69 -10.18 4.71
N ASP A 27 19.62 -11.07 3.72
CA ASP A 27 19.26 -12.49 3.96
C ASP A 27 20.49 -13.40 4.17
N LYS A 28 21.69 -12.83 4.25
CA LYS A 28 22.93 -13.60 4.45
C LYS A 28 23.05 -14.06 5.90
N SER A 29 23.20 -15.37 6.10
CA SER A 29 23.45 -15.93 7.43
C SER A 29 24.77 -15.43 8.02
N PRO A 30 24.86 -15.20 9.34
CA PRO A 30 26.13 -14.89 10.01
C PRO A 30 27.09 -16.08 9.86
N SER A 31 28.10 -15.91 9.02
CA SER A 31 29.12 -16.93 8.72
C SER A 31 30.51 -16.40 9.08
N SER A 32 31.48 -17.31 9.22
CA SER A 32 32.85 -17.00 9.64
C SER A 32 33.54 -15.89 8.81
N THR A 33 33.24 -15.81 7.52
CA THR A 33 33.83 -14.82 6.60
C THR A 33 32.85 -13.70 6.24
N MET A 34 31.65 -13.67 6.82
CA MET A 34 30.54 -12.80 6.43
C MET A 34 30.22 -12.82 4.91
N THR A 35 30.66 -13.87 4.22
CA THR A 35 30.37 -14.13 2.81
C THR A 35 29.54 -15.40 2.69
N ALA A 36 28.95 -15.59 1.51
CA ALA A 36 28.12 -16.74 1.19
C ALA A 36 28.85 -18.10 1.31
N SER A 37 30.19 -18.12 1.27
CA SER A 37 31.01 -19.33 1.39
C SER A 37 31.59 -19.55 2.79
N GLY A 38 31.20 -18.73 3.78
CA GLY A 38 31.64 -18.91 5.16
C GLY A 38 30.95 -20.09 5.85
N LEU A 39 31.63 -20.66 6.84
CA LEU A 39 31.08 -21.74 7.67
C LEU A 39 30.24 -21.14 8.81
N LEU A 40 29.16 -21.83 9.17
CA LEU A 40 28.33 -21.48 10.32
C LEU A 40 29.00 -21.93 11.62
N ALA A 41 28.83 -21.16 12.68
CA ALA A 41 29.28 -21.55 14.01
C ALA A 41 28.39 -22.67 14.57
N ALA A 42 29.02 -23.64 15.25
CA ALA A 42 28.28 -24.66 15.99
C ALA A 42 27.49 -24.01 17.14
N ARG A 43 26.22 -24.40 17.30
CA ARG A 43 25.38 -23.94 18.43
C ARG A 43 25.77 -24.70 19.70
N LYS A 44 25.82 -23.99 20.83
CA LYS A 44 25.99 -24.56 22.17
C LYS A 44 24.74 -24.26 23.00
N GLY A 45 24.27 -25.22 23.80
CA GLY A 45 23.11 -25.05 24.70
C GLY A 45 21.80 -25.67 24.18
N LYS A 46 20.75 -25.54 24.99
CA LYS A 46 19.39 -26.04 24.68
C LYS A 46 18.54 -24.90 24.08
N THR A 47 17.62 -25.26 23.20
CA THR A 47 16.62 -24.32 22.66
C THR A 47 15.50 -24.12 23.69
N GLU A 48 15.13 -22.88 23.96
CA GLU A 48 14.01 -22.53 24.84
C GLU A 48 12.84 -21.94 24.06
N PHE A 49 11.63 -22.12 24.60
CA PHE A 49 10.43 -21.48 24.07
C PHE A 49 10.47 -19.97 24.33
N ILE A 50 10.30 -19.21 23.26
CA ILE A 50 10.17 -17.74 23.26
C ILE A 50 8.74 -17.27 22.99
N ALA A 51 7.86 -18.19 22.62
CA ALA A 51 6.46 -17.94 22.32
C ALA A 51 5.56 -18.94 23.07
N ASP A 52 4.31 -18.55 23.31
CA ASP A 52 3.26 -19.38 23.89
C ASP A 52 2.65 -20.34 22.85
N ASP A 53 1.73 -21.20 23.29
CA ASP A 53 1.03 -22.17 22.44
C ASP A 53 0.13 -21.51 21.37
N LYS A 54 -0.13 -20.21 21.49
CA LYS A 54 -0.94 -19.41 20.56
C LYS A 54 -0.09 -18.58 19.59
N GLY A 55 1.24 -18.62 19.72
CA GLY A 55 2.18 -17.88 18.89
C GLY A 55 2.48 -16.44 19.34
N HIS A 56 2.05 -16.03 20.54
CA HIS A 56 2.45 -14.75 21.14
C HIS A 56 3.81 -14.86 21.81
N LEU A 57 4.61 -13.81 21.75
CA LEU A 57 5.90 -13.75 22.44
C LEU A 57 5.70 -13.72 23.96
N LEU A 58 6.47 -14.52 24.69
CA LEU A 58 6.42 -14.58 26.15
C LEU A 58 7.00 -13.29 26.76
N GLU A 59 6.17 -12.55 27.50
CA GLU A 59 6.60 -11.37 28.25
C GLU A 59 7.51 -11.78 29.42
N GLY A 60 8.56 -11.00 29.69
CA GLY A 60 9.49 -11.25 30.81
C GLY A 60 10.73 -12.10 30.47
N LYS A 61 10.78 -12.80 29.32
CA LYS A 61 12.00 -13.52 28.87
C LYS A 61 13.05 -12.63 28.18
N GLY A 62 12.95 -11.30 28.30
CA GLY A 62 13.89 -10.36 27.69
C GLY A 62 13.89 -10.34 26.15
N VAL A 63 12.89 -10.96 25.51
CA VAL A 63 12.77 -11.00 24.04
C VAL A 63 12.40 -9.61 23.54
N ARG A 64 13.36 -8.91 22.92
CA ARG A 64 13.13 -7.60 22.30
C ARG A 64 12.25 -7.79 21.06
N LYS A 65 11.09 -7.13 21.04
CA LYS A 65 10.20 -7.07 19.86
C LYS A 65 10.30 -5.70 19.19
N MET A 66 10.19 -5.68 17.86
CA MET A 66 9.91 -4.45 17.14
C MET A 66 8.42 -4.10 17.35
N SER A 67 8.09 -2.82 17.40
CA SER A 67 6.69 -2.37 17.63
C SER A 67 5.74 -2.83 16.52
N THR A 68 6.23 -2.86 15.28
CA THR A 68 5.50 -3.36 14.11
C THR A 68 6.44 -4.18 13.23
N ALA A 69 5.91 -5.24 12.61
CA ALA A 69 6.61 -6.02 11.59
C ALA A 69 6.23 -5.58 10.16
N PHE A 70 5.24 -4.69 10.03
CA PHE A 70 4.77 -4.15 8.77
C PHE A 70 5.52 -2.85 8.46
N ASN A 71 5.98 -2.70 7.22
CA ASN A 71 6.63 -1.48 6.78
C ASN A 71 5.56 -0.42 6.49
N THR A 72 5.58 0.68 7.24
CA THR A 72 4.77 1.87 6.95
C THR A 72 5.44 2.77 5.92
N GLU A 73 6.77 2.76 5.89
CA GLU A 73 7.59 3.51 4.92
C GLU A 73 8.19 2.52 3.91
N LEU A 74 7.56 2.41 2.75
CA LEU A 74 8.03 1.55 1.67
C LEU A 74 9.06 2.29 0.82
N LYS A 75 10.20 1.64 0.56
CA LYS A 75 11.17 2.11 -0.44
C LYS A 75 10.60 1.90 -1.84
N GLU A 76 11.10 2.64 -2.83
CA GLU A 76 10.60 2.60 -4.22
C GLU A 76 10.51 1.18 -4.80
N PHE A 77 11.53 0.35 -4.60
CA PHE A 77 11.54 -1.05 -5.05
C PHE A 77 10.56 -1.99 -4.34
N GLN A 78 9.91 -1.54 -3.27
CA GLN A 78 8.90 -2.31 -2.52
C GLN A 78 7.47 -1.88 -2.85
N GLN A 79 7.30 -0.90 -3.75
CA GLN A 79 6.00 -0.41 -4.13
C GLN A 79 5.30 -1.42 -5.05
N SER A 80 4.01 -1.63 -4.79
CA SER A 80 3.15 -2.43 -5.67
C SER A 80 2.51 -1.52 -6.71
N PRO A 81 2.33 -2.00 -7.96
CA PRO A 81 1.58 -1.24 -8.94
C PRO A 81 0.15 -1.05 -8.47
N SER A 82 -0.44 0.08 -8.85
CA SER A 82 -1.83 0.38 -8.61
C SER A 82 -2.72 -0.71 -9.22
N ARG A 83 -3.74 -1.16 -8.47
CA ARG A 83 -4.70 -2.18 -8.92
C ARG A 83 -6.07 -1.55 -9.11
N TRP A 84 -6.87 -2.15 -10.00
CA TRP A 84 -8.31 -1.85 -10.09
C TRP A 84 -8.95 -1.95 -8.68
N PRO A 85 -9.83 -1.01 -8.28
CA PRO A 85 -10.50 0.03 -9.08
C PRO A 85 -9.76 1.37 -9.17
N THR A 86 -8.51 1.44 -8.74
CA THR A 86 -7.76 2.69 -8.76
C THR A 86 -7.51 3.14 -10.20
N PRO A 87 -7.77 4.42 -10.53
CA PRO A 87 -7.50 4.99 -11.85
C PRO A 87 -6.05 4.72 -12.29
N SER A 88 -5.84 4.22 -13.50
CA SER A 88 -4.52 4.12 -14.12
C SER A 88 -4.54 4.69 -15.54
N PRO A 89 -3.43 5.22 -16.06
CA PRO A 89 -3.36 5.70 -17.45
C PRO A 89 -3.59 4.59 -18.49
N GLU A 90 -3.36 3.33 -18.11
CA GLU A 90 -3.46 2.16 -18.98
C GLU A 90 -4.90 1.64 -19.14
N VAL A 91 -5.75 1.86 -18.13
CA VAL A 91 -7.13 1.38 -18.11
C VAL A 91 -8.08 2.57 -18.17
N PRO A 92 -8.83 2.75 -19.28
CA PRO A 92 -9.80 3.84 -19.39
C PRO A 92 -10.79 3.83 -18.24
N LEU A 93 -10.96 4.98 -17.58
CA LEU A 93 -12.00 5.12 -16.57
C LEU A 93 -13.36 5.21 -17.24
N GLY A 94 -14.33 4.49 -16.69
CA GLY A 94 -15.74 4.71 -17.00
C GLY A 94 -16.22 6.10 -16.59
N PRO A 95 -17.35 6.57 -17.15
CA PRO A 95 -17.92 7.86 -16.80
C PRO A 95 -18.29 7.90 -15.31
N ARG A 96 -18.14 9.08 -14.69
CA ARG A 96 -18.60 9.34 -13.32
C ARG A 96 -19.93 10.08 -13.37
N SER A 97 -20.85 9.72 -12.48
CA SER A 97 -22.11 10.44 -12.32
C SER A 97 -21.98 11.47 -11.20
N THR A 98 -22.53 12.65 -11.41
CA THR A 98 -22.74 13.67 -10.36
C THR A 98 -24.24 13.91 -10.19
N MET A 99 -24.65 14.43 -9.03
CA MET A 99 -26.02 14.87 -8.84
C MET A 99 -26.25 16.17 -9.62
N GLY A 100 -27.28 16.19 -10.46
CA GLY A 100 -27.71 17.41 -11.15
C GLY A 100 -28.42 18.40 -10.21
N TYR A 101 -28.36 19.68 -10.54
CA TYR A 101 -29.16 20.72 -9.91
C TYR A 101 -30.56 20.76 -10.52
N LYS A 102 -31.61 20.92 -9.71
CA LYS A 102 -33.02 20.90 -10.16
C LYS A 102 -33.42 22.12 -11.02
N GLY A 103 -32.54 23.11 -11.19
CA GLY A 103 -32.86 24.40 -11.80
C GLY A 103 -33.23 25.44 -10.75
N ARG A 104 -33.40 26.69 -11.19
CA ARG A 104 -33.74 27.81 -10.30
C ARG A 104 -35.11 27.54 -9.69
N GLN A 105 -35.18 27.62 -8.37
CA GLN A 105 -36.44 27.50 -7.66
C GLN A 105 -37.29 28.74 -7.96
N THR A 106 -38.48 28.50 -8.49
CA THR A 106 -39.51 29.52 -8.73
C THR A 106 -40.77 29.14 -7.94
N ASP A 107 -41.77 30.02 -7.93
CA ASP A 107 -43.09 29.72 -7.38
C ASP A 107 -43.90 28.77 -8.30
N TYR A 108 -43.37 28.43 -9.48
CA TYR A 108 -43.92 27.45 -10.42
C TYR A 108 -42.89 26.32 -10.69
N LEU A 109 -42.88 25.73 -11.88
CA LEU A 109 -41.91 24.71 -12.27
C LEU A 109 -40.48 25.30 -12.27
N PRO A 110 -39.49 24.63 -11.62
CA PRO A 110 -38.09 25.02 -11.70
C PRO A 110 -37.59 25.08 -13.14
N THR A 111 -36.79 26.10 -13.44
CA THR A 111 -36.27 26.32 -14.79
C THR A 111 -34.78 26.63 -14.77
N SER A 112 -34.06 26.20 -15.81
CA SER A 112 -32.64 26.54 -16.00
C SER A 112 -32.45 27.92 -16.64
N THR A 113 -33.51 28.53 -17.16
CA THR A 113 -33.46 29.78 -17.92
C THR A 113 -33.88 30.98 -17.07
N VAL A 114 -33.28 32.16 -17.30
CA VAL A 114 -33.81 33.43 -16.77
C VAL A 114 -34.69 34.06 -17.83
N ASN A 115 -35.93 34.36 -17.47
CA ASN A 115 -36.78 35.21 -18.29
C ASN A 115 -36.58 36.68 -17.93
N ILE A 116 -36.52 37.54 -18.92
CA ILE A 116 -36.49 39.00 -18.74
C ILE A 116 -37.82 39.42 -18.11
N ARG A 117 -37.76 40.22 -17.04
CA ARG A 117 -38.96 40.70 -16.36
C ARG A 117 -39.52 41.90 -17.11
N THR A 118 -40.84 41.94 -17.28
CA THR A 118 -41.51 43.14 -17.79
C THR A 118 -41.47 44.29 -16.78
N VAL A 119 -41.40 43.97 -15.47
CA VAL A 119 -41.35 44.94 -14.37
C VAL A 119 -40.12 44.67 -13.50
N GLU A 120 -39.20 45.63 -13.44
CA GLU A 120 -37.96 45.55 -12.65
C GLU A 120 -37.95 46.61 -11.54
N ILE A 121 -38.66 46.32 -10.45
CA ILE A 121 -38.64 47.12 -9.22
C ILE A 121 -37.90 46.32 -8.14
N PRO A 122 -36.94 46.90 -7.38
CA PRO A 122 -36.26 46.21 -6.30
C PRO A 122 -37.24 45.57 -5.31
N GLY A 123 -37.11 44.27 -5.07
CA GLY A 123 -38.00 43.50 -4.19
C GLY A 123 -39.29 42.97 -4.84
N CYS A 124 -39.58 43.31 -6.10
CA CYS A 124 -40.73 42.77 -6.83
C CYS A 124 -40.55 41.27 -7.12
N ARG A 125 -41.60 40.48 -6.82
CA ARG A 125 -41.67 39.02 -7.03
C ARG A 125 -42.54 38.63 -8.23
N GLU A 126 -43.14 39.59 -8.92
CA GLU A 126 -44.01 39.31 -10.05
C GLU A 126 -43.24 38.73 -11.23
N THR A 127 -43.74 37.63 -11.75
CA THR A 127 -43.18 36.92 -12.90
C THR A 127 -44.32 36.39 -13.76
N MET A 128 -44.14 36.40 -15.08
CA MET A 128 -45.11 35.84 -16.03
C MET A 128 -44.67 34.42 -16.38
N PHE A 129 -45.48 33.44 -15.98
CA PHE A 129 -45.38 32.06 -16.42
C PHE A 129 -46.45 31.84 -17.50
N SER A 130 -46.02 31.62 -18.74
CA SER A 130 -46.92 31.35 -19.88
C SER A 130 -47.30 29.88 -19.97
#